data_AF-A0AAW5N2Y6-F1
#
_entry.id   AF-A0AAW5N2Y6-F1
#
_cell.length_a   1.000
_cell.length_b   1.000
_cell.length_c   1.000
_cell.angle_alpha   90.00
_cell.angle_beta   90.00
_cell.angle_gamma   90.00
#
_symmetry.space_group_name_H-M   'P 1'
#
loop_
_entity.id
_entity.type
_entity.pdbx_description
1 polymer ?
#
loop_
_entity_poly.entity_id
_entity_poly.type
_entity_poly.pdbx_seq_one_letter_code
_entity_poly.pdbx_strand_id
1 'polypeptide(L)'
;SLVPNSVDLKQFQSPPRGKQPVPTVGLMYSLVAFKGCEISLKAFELASRVVPRLRLVSFGYRDPVPEMPLPAGGEFVRQPAQDRLKDIYG
;
A
#
# COMPACT_ATOMS: atom_id res chain seq x y z
N SER A 1 -20.54 -25.71 6.35
CA SER A 1 -20.08 -25.53 4.95
C SER A 1 -18.95 -24.52 4.94
N LEU A 2 -17.86 -24.76 4.21
CA LEU A 2 -16.74 -23.84 4.06
C LEU A 2 -16.95 -23.00 2.79
N VAL A 3 -16.83 -21.67 2.90
CA VAL A 3 -16.86 -20.77 1.75
C VAL A 3 -15.42 -20.38 1.40
N PRO A 4 -14.96 -20.61 0.15
CA PRO A 4 -13.60 -20.27 -0.26
C PRO A 4 -13.44 -18.75 -0.48
N ASN A 5 -12.21 -18.27 -0.38
CA ASN A 5 -11.88 -16.90 -0.76
C ASN A 5 -12.09 -16.72 -2.28
N SER A 6 -12.72 -15.61 -2.65
CA SER A 6 -12.93 -15.18 -4.04
C SER A 6 -12.89 -13.65 -4.12
N VAL A 7 -12.88 -13.11 -5.34
CA VAL A 7 -12.88 -11.67 -5.61
C VAL A 7 -13.90 -11.32 -6.70
N ASP A 8 -14.41 -10.10 -6.70
CA ASP A 8 -15.24 -9.59 -7.79
C ASP A 8 -14.37 -9.25 -9.01
N LEU A 9 -14.49 -10.02 -10.09
CA LEU A 9 -13.72 -9.84 -11.32
C LEU A 9 -14.03 -8.54 -12.07
N LYS A 10 -15.18 -7.90 -11.81
CA LYS A 10 -15.51 -6.58 -12.37
C LYS A 10 -14.75 -5.46 -11.66
N GLN A 11 -14.56 -5.60 -10.35
CA GLN A 11 -13.81 -4.66 -9.53
C GLN A 11 -12.30 -4.89 -9.66
N PHE A 12 -11.86 -6.14 -9.46
CA PHE A 12 -10.45 -6.52 -9.40
C PHE A 12 -9.92 -6.92 -10.78
N GLN A 13 -9.88 -5.93 -11.66
CA GLN A 13 -9.25 -6.02 -12.98
C GLN A 13 -8.23 -4.89 -13.17
N SER A 14 -7.17 -5.14 -13.93
CA SER A 14 -6.17 -4.15 -14.29
C SER A 14 -5.66 -4.44 -15.69
N PRO A 15 -5.35 -3.41 -16.50
CA PRO A 15 -4.69 -3.62 -17.77
C PRO A 15 -3.30 -4.26 -17.55
N PRO A 16 -2.77 -5.01 -18.52
CA PRO A 16 -1.37 -5.44 -18.49
C PRO A 16 -0.45 -4.23 -18.29
N ARG A 17 0.48 -4.33 -17.33
CA ARG A 17 1.48 -3.29 -17.04
C ARG A 17 2.87 -3.89 -16.86
N GLY A 18 3.89 -3.11 -17.21
CA GLY A 18 5.28 -3.47 -16.98
C GLY A 18 5.68 -3.31 -15.50
N LYS A 19 6.97 -3.51 -15.22
CA LYS A 19 7.53 -3.14 -13.93
C LYS A 19 7.61 -1.61 -13.83
N GLN A 20 7.41 -1.09 -12.62
CA GLN A 20 7.63 0.32 -12.34
C GLN A 20 9.11 0.68 -12.58
N PRO A 21 9.42 1.79 -13.28
CA PRO A 21 10.81 2.22 -13.51
C PRO A 21 11.51 2.61 -12.20
N VAL A 22 10.74 2.97 -11.19
CA VAL A 22 11.18 3.19 -9.81
C VAL A 22 10.55 2.11 -8.92
N PRO A 23 11.35 1.30 -8.21
CA PRO A 23 10.81 0.32 -7.27
C PRO A 23 9.83 0.97 -6.31
N THR A 24 8.61 0.43 -6.25
CA THR A 24 7.49 1.03 -5.51
C THR A 24 6.87 -0.02 -4.60
N VAL A 25 6.76 0.29 -3.32
CA VAL A 25 6.10 -0.51 -2.29
C VAL A 25 4.67 0.00 -2.13
N GLY A 26 3.72 -0.92 -2.25
CA GLY A 26 2.31 -0.68 -1.93
C GLY A 26 1.98 -1.08 -0.50
N LEU A 27 1.30 -0.21 0.25
CA LEU A 27 0.93 -0.46 1.64
C LEU A 27 -0.53 -0.07 1.92
N MET A 28 -1.29 -0.97 2.53
CA MET A 28 -2.55 -0.58 3.16
C MET A 28 -2.26 -0.13 4.60
N TYR A 29 -2.27 1.18 4.83
CA TYR A 29 -2.04 1.79 6.14
C TYR A 29 -3.21 1.49 7.09
N SER A 30 -2.92 0.89 8.24
CA SER A 30 -3.92 0.47 9.20
C SER A 30 -3.36 0.30 10.61
N LEU A 31 -4.09 0.82 11.60
CA LEU A 31 -3.77 0.67 13.03
C LEU A 31 -4.21 -0.68 13.63
N VAL A 32 -4.91 -1.51 12.85
CA VAL A 32 -5.33 -2.84 13.29
C VAL A 32 -4.11 -3.75 13.42
N ALA A 33 -3.75 -4.12 14.65
CA ALA A 33 -2.49 -4.77 15.00
C ALA A 33 -2.17 -6.03 14.18
N PHE A 34 -3.15 -6.89 13.88
CA PHE A 34 -2.89 -8.11 13.11
C PHE A 34 -2.40 -7.86 11.68
N LYS A 35 -2.55 -6.62 11.17
CA LYS A 35 -2.05 -6.24 9.84
C LYS A 35 -0.57 -5.85 9.85
N GLY A 36 0.05 -5.66 11.02
CA GLY A 36 1.48 -5.42 11.15
C GLY A 36 1.99 -4.21 10.37
N CYS A 37 1.20 -3.15 10.27
CA CYS A 37 1.53 -1.97 9.47
C CYS A 37 2.83 -1.30 9.96
N GLU A 38 3.03 -1.27 11.26
CA GLU A 38 4.24 -0.78 11.93
C GLU A 38 5.49 -1.58 11.52
N ILE A 39 5.35 -2.89 11.32
CA ILE A 39 6.43 -3.75 10.85
C ILE A 39 6.75 -3.45 9.39
N SER A 40 5.71 -3.31 8.56
CA SER A 40 5.89 -2.97 7.14
C SER A 40 6.57 -1.62 6.93
N LEU A 41 6.22 -0.60 7.73
CA LEU A 41 6.86 0.72 7.66
C LEU A 41 8.34 0.66 8.07
N LYS A 42 8.68 -0.06 9.15
CA LYS A 42 10.08 -0.29 9.55
C LYS A 42 10.87 -1.05 8.48
N ALA A 43 10.25 -2.05 7.85
CA ALA A 43 10.88 -2.80 6.76
C ALA A 43 11.15 -1.91 5.54
N PHE A 44 10.20 -1.03 5.19
CA PHE A 44 10.39 -0.04 4.14
C PHE A 44 11.57 0.90 4.45
N GLU A 45 11.66 1.43 5.67
CA GLU A 45 12.76 2.31 6.07
C GLU A 45 14.11 1.62 5.91
N LEU A 46 14.24 0.35 6.32
CA LEU A 46 15.47 -0.42 6.12
C LEU A 46 15.78 -0.64 4.64
N ALA A 47 14.78 -1.00 3.83
CA ALA A 47 14.94 -1.21 2.39
C ALA A 47 15.35 0.09 1.67
N SER A 48 14.81 1.24 2.09
CA SER A 48 15.09 2.54 1.48
C SER A 48 16.56 2.96 1.61
N ARG A 49 17.30 2.40 2.58
CA ARG A 49 18.74 2.66 2.79
C ARG A 49 19.63 2.00 1.74
N VAL A 50 19.14 0.95 1.09
CA VAL A 50 19.92 0.14 0.14
C VAL A 50 19.32 0.09 -1.26
N VAL A 51 18.05 0.47 -1.43
CA VAL A 51 17.38 0.61 -2.73
C VAL A 51 17.21 2.09 -3.06
N PRO A 52 18.03 2.64 -3.98
CA PRO A 52 17.93 4.04 -4.34
C PRO A 52 16.56 4.39 -4.92
N ARG A 53 16.01 5.53 -4.48
CA ARG A 53 14.73 6.08 -4.96
C ARG A 53 13.50 5.19 -4.67
N LEU A 54 13.58 4.26 -3.71
CA LEU A 54 12.44 3.44 -3.32
C LEU A 54 11.24 4.32 -2.94
N ARG A 55 10.08 4.06 -3.56
CA ARG A 55 8.83 4.80 -3.30
C ARG A 55 7.90 4.00 -2.40
N LEU A 56 7.15 4.71 -1.55
CA LEU A 56 6.02 4.16 -0.79
C LEU A 56 4.74 4.83 -1.27
N VAL A 57 3.81 4.03 -1.79
CA VAL A 57 2.42 4.46 -2.03
C VAL A 57 1.51 3.72 -1.07
N SER A 58 0.59 4.44 -0.45
CA SER A 58 -0.26 3.86 0.58
C SER A 58 -1.67 4.41 0.57
N PHE A 59 -2.58 3.64 1.15
CA PHE A 59 -3.97 4.05 1.33
C PHE A 59 -4.54 3.46 2.61
N GLY A 60 -5.59 4.09 3.15
CA GLY A 60 -6.15 3.65 4.42
C GLY A 60 -7.45 4.34 4.77
N TYR A 61 -8.10 3.85 5.82
CA TYR A 61 -9.39 4.38 6.28
C TYR A 61 -9.25 5.71 7.04
N ARG A 62 -8.13 5.94 7.72
CA ARG A 62 -7.85 7.15 8.50
C ARG A 62 -6.49 7.71 8.10
N ASP A 63 -6.29 8.98 8.36
CA ASP A 63 -4.99 9.63 8.18
C ASP A 63 -3.90 8.97 9.02
N PRO A 64 -2.64 9.00 8.57
CA PRO A 64 -1.51 8.59 9.38
C PRO A 64 -1.46 9.35 10.70
N VAL A 65 -1.15 8.63 11.78
CA VAL A 65 -1.09 9.19 13.13
C VAL A 65 0.35 9.51 13.53
N PRO A 66 0.58 10.47 14.45
CA PRO A 66 1.93 10.84 14.89
C PRO A 66 2.78 9.68 15.43
N GLU A 67 2.15 8.67 16.03
CA GLU A 67 2.82 7.49 16.58
C GLU A 67 3.27 6.49 15.51
N MET A 68 2.72 6.59 14.30
CA MET A 68 3.05 5.73 13.16
C MET A 68 3.06 6.58 11.87
N PRO A 69 3.98 7.54 11.74
CA PRO A 69 4.00 8.45 10.61
C PRO A 69 4.37 7.70 9.33
N LEU A 70 4.09 8.31 8.18
CA LEU A 70 4.67 7.83 6.94
C LEU A 70 6.17 8.20 6.85
N PRO A 71 7.00 7.33 6.25
CA PRO A 71 8.35 7.65 5.85
C PRO A 71 8.42 8.87 4.94
N ALA A 72 9.58 9.55 4.94
CA ALA A 72 9.81 10.70 4.08
C ALA A 72 9.53 10.37 2.60
N GLY A 73 8.73 11.21 1.94
CA GLY A 73 8.32 11.01 0.54
C GLY A 73 7.26 9.93 0.33
N GLY A 74 6.69 9.35 1.39
CA GLY A 74 5.57 8.42 1.31
C GLY A 74 4.28 9.13 0.90
N GLU A 75 3.56 8.52 -0.04
CA GLU A 75 2.28 9.01 -0.53
C GLU A 75 1.12 8.29 0.18
N PHE A 76 0.05 9.02 0.51
CA PHE A 76 -1.14 8.48 1.17
C PHE A 76 -2.43 8.93 0.50
N VAL A 77 -3.34 7.98 0.27
CA VAL A 77 -4.70 8.25 -0.18
C VAL A 77 -5.69 7.82 0.92
N ARG A 78 -6.39 8.80 1.49
CA ARG A 78 -7.44 8.57 2.49
C ARG A 78 -8.71 8.08 1.81
N GLN A 79 -9.23 6.93 2.26
CA GLN A 79 -10.53 6.39 1.84
C GLN A 79 -10.75 6.42 0.31
N PRO A 80 -9.85 5.84 -0.50
CA PRO A 80 -10.03 5.79 -1.94
C PRO A 80 -11.30 5.02 -2.30
N ALA A 81 -11.95 5.43 -3.39
CA ALA A 81 -13.00 4.63 -4.00
C ALA A 81 -12.44 3.27 -4.43
N GLN A 82 -13.22 2.21 -4.25
CA GLN A 82 -12.78 0.82 -4.45
C GLN A 82 -12.32 0.53 -5.89
N ASP A 83 -12.95 1.15 -6.88
CA ASP A 83 -12.62 1.07 -8.30
C ASP A 83 -11.34 1.85 -8.68
N ARG A 84 -10.89 2.77 -7.81
CA ARG A 84 -9.68 3.59 -7.97
C ARG A 84 -8.46 2.99 -7.28
N LEU A 85 -8.60 1.95 -6.46
CA LEU A 85 -7.47 1.33 -5.74
C LEU A 85 -6.35 0.87 -6.67
N LYS A 86 -6.69 0.34 -7.85
CA LYS A 86 -5.71 -0.11 -8.85
C LYS A 86 -4.81 1.03 -9.36
N ASP A 87 -5.31 2.26 -9.34
CA ASP A 87 -4.62 3.43 -9.89
C ASP A 87 -3.54 3.96 -8.93
N ILE A 88 -3.57 3.56 -7.65
CA ILE A 88 -2.60 3.99 -6.63
C ILE A 88 -1.20 3.43 -6.90
N TYR A 89 -1.13 2.25 -7.51
CA TYR A 89 0.14 1.53 -7.68
C TYR A 89 0.91 1.93 -8.95
N GLY A 90 0.27 2.66 -9.87
CA GLY A 90 0.79 2.95 -11.21
C GLY A 90 0.80 1.74 -12.13
#